data_AF-A0A7Y2XI55-F1
#
_entry.id   AF-A0A7Y2XI55-F1
#
_cell.length_a   1.000
_cell.length_b   1.000
_cell.length_c   1.000
_cell.angle_alpha   90.00
_cell.angle_beta   90.00
_cell.angle_gamma   90.00
#
_symmetry.space_group_name_H-M   'P 1'
#
loop_
_entity.id
_entity.type
_entity.pdbx_description
1 polymer ?
#
loop_
_entity_poly.entity_id
_entity_poly.type
_entity_poly.pdbx_seq_one_letter_code
_entity_poly.pdbx_strand_id
1 'polypeptide(L)'
;MPVTFTKRKTLLFLLIGLMLAACVSPETYESEPVQVDTPVGVVICQLYTRDLVVWDRAIDRPDSMSVSTADAICVNEGKRRSG
;
A
#
# COMPACT_ATOMS: atom_id res chain seq x y z
N MET A 1 -51.88 -7.43 20.27
CA MET A 1 -50.54 -7.24 20.86
C MET A 1 -49.70 -6.44 19.86
N PRO A 2 -49.48 -5.13 20.03
CA PRO A 2 -48.61 -4.40 19.11
C PRO A 2 -47.14 -4.50 19.58
N VAL A 3 -46.28 -5.00 18.70
CA VAL A 3 -44.82 -4.94 18.85
C VAL A 3 -44.38 -3.51 18.54
N THR A 4 -44.31 -2.65 19.54
CA THR A 4 -43.79 -1.29 19.42
C THR A 4 -42.54 -1.13 20.26
N PHE A 5 -41.38 -1.54 19.75
CA PHE A 5 -40.05 -1.07 20.17
C PHE A 5 -39.06 -1.54 19.09
N THR A 6 -38.04 -0.75 18.75
CA THR A 6 -36.89 -1.09 17.83
C THR A 6 -36.92 -0.50 16.42
N LYS A 7 -37.13 0.82 16.25
CA LYS A 7 -36.71 1.54 15.02
C LYS A 7 -35.55 2.53 15.21
N ARG A 8 -35.42 3.14 16.40
CA ARG A 8 -34.38 4.18 16.66
C ARG A 8 -32.96 3.63 16.79
N LYS A 9 -32.78 2.44 17.38
CA LYS A 9 -31.44 1.85 17.60
C LYS A 9 -30.81 1.37 16.29
N THR A 10 -31.61 0.81 15.39
CA THR A 10 -31.15 0.28 14.08
C THR A 10 -30.58 1.36 13.18
N LEU A 11 -31.14 2.58 13.20
CA LEU A 11 -30.64 3.70 12.38
C LEU A 11 -29.26 4.18 12.84
N LEU A 12 -29.00 4.15 14.15
CA LEU A 12 -27.73 4.59 14.73
C LEU A 12 -26.57 3.65 14.34
N PHE A 13 -26.82 2.33 14.31
CA PHE A 13 -25.82 1.36 13.88
C PHE A 13 -25.49 1.45 12.38
N LEU A 14 -26.45 1.82 11.54
CA LEU A 14 -26.24 2.01 10.10
C LEU A 14 -25.34 3.22 9.80
N LEU A 15 -25.53 4.33 10.53
CA LEU A 15 -24.74 5.55 10.40
C LEU A 15 -23.28 5.36 10.83
N ILE A 16 -23.03 4.54 11.86
CA ILE A 16 -21.66 4.22 12.32
C ILE A 16 -20.94 3.34 11.31
N GLY A 17 -21.64 2.40 10.65
CA GLY A 17 -21.05 1.51 9.65
C GLY A 17 -20.52 2.23 8.40
N LEU A 18 -21.15 3.33 7.97
CA LEU A 18 -20.72 4.09 6.79
C LEU A 18 -19.44 4.91 7.01
N MET A 19 -19.06 5.20 8.25
CA MET A 19 -17.88 6.05 8.55
C MET A 19 -16.55 5.28 8.50
N LEU A 20 -16.59 3.94 8.41
CA LEU A 20 -15.38 3.10 8.35
C LEU A 20 -14.83 2.95 6.93
N ALA A 21 -15.54 3.42 5.91
CA ALA A 21 -15.08 3.43 4.52
C ALA A 21 -14.39 4.76 4.16
N ALA A 22 -13.49 5.23 5.02
CA ALA A 22 -12.61 6.34 4.64
C ALA A 22 -11.74 5.87 3.46
N CYS A 23 -12.01 6.39 2.26
CA CYS A 23 -11.20 6.11 1.07
C CYS A 23 -9.80 6.69 1.26
N VAL A 24 -8.84 5.86 1.65
CA VAL A 24 -7.41 6.20 1.61
C VAL A 24 -6.86 5.84 0.23
N SER A 25 -6.25 6.81 -0.46
CA SER A 25 -5.55 6.56 -1.74
C SER A 25 -4.17 5.95 -1.46
N PRO A 26 -3.77 4.85 -2.12
CA PRO A 26 -2.43 4.27 -2.01
C PRO A 26 -1.30 5.28 -2.26
N GLU A 27 -1.54 6.25 -3.15
CA GLU A 27 -0.60 7.33 -3.48
C GLU A 27 -0.14 8.13 -2.25
N THR A 28 -0.98 8.22 -1.21
CA THR A 28 -0.64 8.91 0.05
C THR A 28 0.51 8.23 0.80
N TYR A 29 0.77 6.96 0.48
CA TYR A 29 1.78 6.13 1.11
C TYR A 29 2.99 5.90 0.20
N GLU A 30 2.97 6.43 -1.02
CA GLU A 30 3.98 6.19 -2.05
C GLU A 30 5.03 7.31 -2.06
N SER A 31 6.30 6.95 -2.26
CA SER A 31 7.35 7.90 -2.58
C SER A 31 7.31 8.31 -4.05
N GLU A 32 8.03 9.37 -4.40
CA GLU A 32 8.48 9.53 -5.79
C GLU A 32 9.26 8.28 -6.25
N PRO A 33 9.15 7.85 -7.51
CA PRO A 33 9.87 6.69 -8.03
C PRO A 33 11.38 6.78 -7.79
N VAL A 34 11.94 5.71 -7.24
CA VAL A 34 13.36 5.63 -6.89
C VAL A 34 14.10 4.79 -7.92
N GLN A 35 15.15 5.34 -8.52
CA GLN A 35 16.06 4.59 -9.37
C GLN A 35 17.14 3.91 -8.51
N VAL A 36 17.33 2.61 -8.71
CA VAL A 36 18.37 1.81 -8.07
C VAL A 36 19.25 1.21 -9.15
N ASP A 37 20.52 1.63 -9.19
CA ASP A 37 21.50 1.08 -10.11
C ASP A 37 21.92 -0.33 -9.67
N THR A 38 21.89 -1.27 -10.62
CA THR A 38 22.35 -2.64 -10.42
C THR A 38 23.32 -3.04 -11.53
N PRO A 39 24.14 -4.10 -11.34
CA PRO A 39 25.02 -4.58 -12.39
C PRO A 39 24.32 -5.02 -13.69
N VAL A 40 23.01 -5.28 -13.63
CA VAL A 40 22.21 -5.78 -14.76
C VAL A 40 21.39 -4.66 -15.41
N GLY A 41 21.36 -3.46 -14.81
CA GLY A 41 20.60 -2.30 -15.27
C GLY A 41 19.87 -1.59 -14.14
N VAL A 42 19.15 -0.54 -14.48
CA VAL A 42 18.39 0.28 -13.52
C VAL A 42 17.08 -0.42 -13.17
N VAL A 43 16.76 -0.48 -11.88
CA VAL A 43 15.44 -0.85 -11.38
C VAL A 43 14.74 0.41 -10.88
N ILE A 44 13.50 0.65 -11.31
CA ILE A 44 12.68 1.75 -10.80
C ILE A 44 11.73 1.17 -9.76
N CYS A 45 11.88 1.63 -8.52
CA CYS A 45 11.16 1.16 -7.36
C CYS A 45 10.07 2.16 -6.94
N GLN A 46 8.87 1.63 -6.72
CA GLN A 46 7.86 2.31 -5.92
C GLN A 46 8.07 1.89 -4.47
N LEU A 47 8.48 2.85 -3.63
CA LEU A 47 8.60 2.62 -2.19
C LEU A 47 7.36 3.15 -1.48
N TYR A 48 6.99 2.46 -0.41
CA TYR A 48 5.91 2.83 0.48
C TYR A 48 6.46 3.38 1.80
N THR A 49 5.57 3.80 2.70
CA THR A 49 5.97 4.30 4.02
C THR A 49 6.81 3.28 4.79
N ARG A 50 7.56 3.76 5.80
CA ARG A 50 8.50 2.93 6.60
C ARG A 50 7.85 1.68 7.21
N ASP A 51 6.56 1.75 7.53
CA ASP A 51 5.81 0.64 8.12
C ASP A 51 5.28 -0.37 7.07
N LEU A 52 5.41 -0.04 5.78
CA LEU A 52 4.87 -0.78 4.64
C LEU A 52 5.95 -1.24 3.64
N VAL A 53 7.22 -1.32 4.06
CA VAL A 53 8.36 -1.74 3.20
C VAL A 53 8.15 -3.09 2.51
N VAL A 54 7.34 -3.97 3.07
CA VAL A 54 6.98 -5.25 2.43
C VAL A 54 6.09 -5.10 1.19
N TRP A 55 5.57 -3.90 0.94
CA TRP A 55 4.79 -3.55 -0.25
C TRP A 55 5.64 -2.90 -1.34
N ASP A 56 6.90 -2.59 -1.05
CA ASP A 56 7.83 -2.01 -2.04
C ASP A 56 8.00 -2.95 -3.22
N ARG A 57 7.91 -2.38 -4.42
CA ARG A 57 7.85 -3.16 -5.67
C ARG A 57 8.54 -2.45 -6.81
N ALA A 58 9.01 -3.22 -7.78
CA ALA A 58 9.49 -2.67 -9.03
C ALA A 58 8.31 -2.23 -9.90
N ILE A 59 8.41 -1.00 -10.44
CA ILE A 59 7.51 -0.49 -11.48
C ILE A 59 8.16 -0.53 -12.86
N ASP A 60 9.49 -0.60 -12.91
CA ASP A 60 10.26 -0.91 -14.12
C ASP A 60 11.53 -1.69 -13.77
N ARG A 61 11.98 -2.53 -14.70
CA ARG A 61 13.18 -3.38 -14.55
C ARG A 61 13.69 -3.84 -15.93
N PRO A 62 14.96 -4.27 -16.02
CA PRO A 62 15.46 -4.90 -17.22
C PRO A 62 14.68 -6.19 -17.57
N ASP A 63 14.49 -6.45 -18.86
CA ASP A 63 13.81 -7.66 -19.35
C ASP A 63 14.50 -8.96 -18.90
N SER A 64 15.82 -8.91 -18.72
CA SER A 64 16.65 -10.02 -18.24
C SER A 64 16.50 -10.32 -16.75
N MET A 65 15.87 -9.42 -15.99
CA MET A 65 15.70 -9.57 -14.54
C MET A 65 14.30 -10.08 -14.22
N SER A 66 14.17 -11.06 -13.32
CA SER A 66 12.84 -11.51 -12.90
C SER A 66 12.11 -10.46 -12.06
N VAL A 67 10.78 -10.48 -12.07
CA VAL A 67 9.95 -9.60 -11.22
C VAL A 67 10.31 -9.76 -9.75
N SER A 68 10.41 -11.00 -9.26
CA SER A 68 10.73 -11.25 -7.84
C SER A 68 12.12 -10.78 -7.43
N THR A 69 13.09 -10.84 -8.34
CA THR A 69 14.42 -10.27 -8.10
C THR A 69 14.37 -8.75 -7.99
N ALA A 70 13.65 -8.09 -8.89
CA ALA A 70 13.49 -6.63 -8.88
C ALA A 70 12.73 -6.14 -7.63
N ASP A 71 11.65 -6.83 -7.25
CA ASP A 71 10.89 -6.53 -6.03
C ASP A 71 11.76 -6.68 -4.78
N ALA A 72 12.58 -7.74 -4.71
CA ALA A 72 13.51 -7.92 -3.60
C ALA A 72 14.54 -6.77 -3.49
N ILE A 73 15.00 -6.22 -4.62
CA ILE A 73 15.85 -5.03 -4.65
C ILE A 73 15.11 -3.82 -4.06
N CYS A 74 13.86 -3.60 -4.48
CA CYS A 74 13.05 -2.48 -3.98
C CYS A 74 12.76 -2.58 -2.48
N VAL A 75 12.39 -3.77 -1.99
CA VAL A 75 12.22 -4.02 -0.55
C VAL A 75 13.51 -3.74 0.23
N ASN A 76 14.67 -4.14 -0.30
CA ASN A 76 15.95 -3.88 0.36
C ASN A 76 16.30 -2.39 0.38
N GLU A 77 15.96 -1.66 -0.68
CA GLU A 77 16.12 -0.21 -0.72
C GLU A 77 15.21 0.50 0.28
N GLY A 78 13.95 0.07 0.40
CA GLY A 78 13.03 0.58 1.43
C GLY A 78 13.55 0.32 2.84
N LYS A 79 14.07 -0.89 3.12
CA LYS A 79 14.74 -1.19 4.40
C LYS A 79 15.93 -0.27 4.65
N ARG A 80 16.78 -0.04 3.64
CA ARG A 80 17.97 0.81 3.76
C ARG A 80 17.62 2.26 4.12
N ARG A 81 16.53 2.79 3.57
CA ARG A 81 16.03 4.16 3.86
C ARG A 81 15.22 4.25 5.15
N SER A 82 14.72 3.12 5.65
CA SER A 82 13.94 3.01 6.89
C SER A 82 14.77 2.72 8.13
N GLY A 83 16.11 2.63 8.02
CA GLY A 83 17.05 2.71 9.13
C GLY A 83 17.39 4.16 9.45
#